data_AF-A0A197K5G2-F1
#
_entry.id   AF-A0A197K5G2-F1
#
_cell.length_a   1.000
_cell.length_b   1.000
_cell.length_c   1.000
_cell.angle_alpha   90.00
_cell.angle_beta   90.00
_cell.angle_gamma   90.00
#
_symmetry.space_group_name_H-M   'P 1'
#
loop_
_entity.id
_entity.type
_entity.pdbx_description
1 polymer ?
#
loop_
_entity_poly.entity_id
_entity_poly.type
_entity_poly.pdbx_seq_one_letter_code
_entity_poly.pdbx_strand_id
1 'polypeptide(L)'
;MLHVPYVAGGSVLIGALYNQMSGAFVYGPMFGQVWLEAMNKDKGGDAWMDKNGKDNMPVLMVKEFFLGLGRAWVTGLLLNLTQARTMSQAAQLGAFLYFGVQVPTIISEAMWEKRPYDLQKFKLLSTFSSSVLLSCIMHWWGTA
;
A
#
# COMPACT_ATOMS: atom_id res chain seq x y z
N MET A 1 -17.58 -20.93 -12.75
CA MET A 1 -17.53 -20.82 -11.28
C MET A 1 -16.23 -20.13 -10.90
N LEU A 2 -16.26 -19.12 -10.04
CA LEU A 2 -15.07 -18.42 -9.56
C LEU A 2 -14.37 -19.28 -8.50
N HIS A 3 -13.15 -19.75 -8.77
CA HIS A 3 -12.36 -20.50 -7.80
C HIS A 3 -11.63 -19.53 -6.87
N VAL A 4 -11.97 -19.56 -5.58
CA VAL A 4 -11.30 -18.77 -4.55
C VAL A 4 -10.36 -19.70 -3.79
N PRO A 5 -9.03 -19.63 -4.00
CA PRO A 5 -8.12 -20.44 -3.22
C PRO A 5 -8.16 -20.05 -1.75
N TYR A 6 -7.89 -21.01 -0.88
CA TYR A 6 -7.71 -20.74 0.54
C TYR A 6 -6.49 -19.84 0.75
N VAL A 7 -6.58 -18.90 1.68
CA VAL A 7 -5.45 -18.05 2.10
C VAL A 7 -5.36 -18.13 3.62
N ALA A 8 -4.19 -18.49 4.13
CA ALA A 8 -3.98 -18.60 5.57
C ALA A 8 -4.20 -17.23 6.25
N GLY A 9 -5.11 -17.16 7.22
CA GLY A 9 -5.42 -15.90 7.92
C GLY A 9 -4.21 -15.23 8.58
N GLY A 10 -3.24 -16.03 9.06
CA GLY A 10 -1.97 -15.53 9.60
C GLY A 10 -1.15 -14.73 8.57
N SER A 11 -1.11 -15.18 7.32
CA SER A 11 -0.41 -14.47 6.24
C SER A 11 -1.08 -13.12 5.93
N VAL A 12 -2.41 -13.07 6.00
CA VAL A 12 -3.19 -11.85 5.78
C VAL A 12 -2.95 -10.84 6.90
N LEU A 13 -2.96 -11.29 8.16
CA LEU A 13 -2.66 -10.45 9.32
C LEU A 13 -1.26 -9.84 9.21
N ILE A 14 -0.26 -10.64 8.83
CA ILE A 14 1.12 -10.15 8.67
C ILE A 14 1.25 -9.19 7.50
N GLY A 15 0.58 -9.46 6.39
CA GLY A 15 0.51 -8.53 5.27
C GLY A 15 -0.09 -7.18 5.68
N ALA A 16 -1.16 -7.19 6.49
CA ALA A 16 -1.77 -5.96 7.00
C ALA A 16 -0.88 -5.22 8.00
N LEU A 17 -0.26 -5.94 8.94
CA LEU A 17 0.72 -5.35 9.88
C LEU A 17 1.90 -4.75 9.12
N TYR A 18 2.41 -5.44 8.10
CA TYR A 18 3.46 -4.94 7.24
C TYR A 18 3.04 -3.64 6.54
N ASN A 19 1.86 -3.60 5.92
CA ASN A 19 1.33 -2.39 5.28
C ASN A 19 1.23 -1.23 6.29
N GLN A 20 0.73 -1.50 7.51
CA GLN A 20 0.61 -0.50 8.56
C GLN A 20 1.98 0.04 9.00
N MET A 21 2.95 -0.85 9.21
CA MET A 21 4.31 -0.49 9.62
C MET A 21 5.06 0.25 8.51
N SER A 22 4.98 -0.25 7.27
CA SER A 22 5.57 0.40 6.10
C SER A 22 5.01 1.81 5.92
N GLY A 23 3.68 1.96 6.00
CA GLY A 23 3.03 3.27 5.91
C GLY A 23 3.48 4.20 7.03
N ALA A 24 3.45 3.73 8.28
CA ALA A 24 3.89 4.51 9.43
C ALA A 24 5.37 4.92 9.34
N PHE A 25 6.23 4.08 8.77
CA PHE A 25 7.65 4.35 8.62
C PHE A 25 7.93 5.40 7.53
N VAL A 26 7.27 5.24 6.36
CA VAL A 26 7.38 6.19 5.23
C VAL A 26 6.82 7.55 5.62
N TYR A 27 5.58 7.60 6.14
CA TYR A 27 4.89 8.84 6.45
C TYR A 27 5.21 9.41 7.85
N GLY A 28 5.95 8.66 8.68
CA GLY A 28 6.36 9.09 10.02
C GLY A 28 7.82 9.55 10.05
N PRO A 29 8.74 8.77 10.65
CA PRO A 29 10.10 9.23 10.95
C PRO A 29 10.97 9.46 9.71
N MET A 30 10.74 8.72 8.62
CA MET A 30 11.63 8.78 7.47
C MET A 30 11.35 10.01 6.58
N PHE A 31 10.07 10.27 6.28
CA PHE A 31 9.69 11.35 5.35
C PHE A 31 8.48 12.17 5.81
N GLY A 32 8.10 12.12 7.09
CA GLY A 32 6.89 12.79 7.57
C GLY A 32 6.88 14.31 7.35
N GLN A 33 8.00 14.99 7.57
CA GLN A 33 8.09 16.44 7.32
C GLN A 33 7.93 16.77 5.83
N VAL A 34 8.62 16.04 4.96
CA VAL A 34 8.53 16.25 3.51
C VAL A 34 7.13 15.92 2.99
N TRP A 35 6.49 14.88 3.54
CA TRP A 35 5.11 14.55 3.23
C TRP A 35 4.13 15.63 3.67
N LEU A 36 4.28 16.18 4.88
CA LEU A 36 3.47 17.29 5.39
C LEU A 36 3.61 18.53 4.50
N GLU A 37 4.83 18.90 4.12
CA GLU A 37 5.07 20.03 3.21
C GLU A 37 4.44 19.79 1.83
N ALA A 38 4.57 18.58 1.29
CA ALA A 38 3.96 18.22 0.01
C ALA A 38 2.42 18.24 0.08
N MET A 39 1.84 17.79 1.20
CA MET A 39 0.39 17.79 1.40
C MET A 39 -0.16 19.21 1.62
N ASN A 40 0.57 20.07 2.33
CA ASN A 40 0.22 21.49 2.46
C ASN A 40 0.18 22.20 1.11
N LYS A 41 1.14 21.88 0.21
CA LYS A 41 1.13 22.39 -1.17
C LYS A 41 -0.06 21.87 -1.97
N ASP A 42 -0.43 20.60 -1.80
CA ASP A 42 -1.59 19.98 -2.47
C ASP A 42 -2.92 20.58 -1.99
N LYS A 43 -3.05 20.83 -0.68
CA LYS A 43 -4.29 21.29 -0.03
C LYS A 43 -4.42 22.81 0.07
N GLY A 44 -3.41 23.57 -0.35
CA GLY A 44 -3.43 25.03 -0.35
C GLY A 44 -3.29 25.68 1.02
N GLY A 45 -2.65 25.01 1.99
CA GLY A 45 -2.39 25.53 3.34
C GLY A 45 -2.46 24.47 4.43
N ASP A 46 -2.36 24.86 5.70
CA ASP A 46 -2.36 23.95 6.87
C ASP A 46 -3.76 23.52 7.35
N ALA A 47 -4.82 24.14 6.81
CA ALA A 47 -6.19 23.98 7.31
C ALA A 47 -6.75 22.55 7.14
N TRP A 48 -6.14 21.70 6.31
CA TRP A 48 -6.55 20.29 6.18
C TRP A 48 -6.16 19.44 7.39
N MET A 49 -5.17 19.89 8.19
CA MET A 49 -4.73 19.26 9.44
C MET A 49 -5.36 19.88 10.69
N ASP A 50 -6.48 20.58 10.53
CA ASP A 50 -7.18 21.22 11.66
C ASP A 50 -7.62 20.17 12.71
N LYS A 51 -8.05 20.62 13.89
CA LYS A 51 -8.33 19.80 15.07
C LYS A 51 -9.17 18.55 14.77
N ASN A 52 -10.18 18.69 13.91
CA ASN A 52 -11.03 17.59 13.44
C ASN A 52 -10.27 16.53 12.60
N GLY A 53 -9.25 16.92 11.84
CA GLY A 53 -8.38 16.00 11.10
C GLY A 53 -7.52 15.15 12.02
N LYS A 54 -6.97 15.76 13.07
CA LYS A 54 -6.17 15.07 14.10
C LYS A 54 -7.02 14.12 14.95
N ASP A 55 -8.21 14.55 15.35
CA ASP A 55 -9.12 13.72 16.16
C ASP A 55 -9.64 12.50 15.37
N ASN A 56 -9.72 12.60 14.04
CA ASN A 56 -10.10 11.48 13.17
C ASN A 56 -8.94 10.55 12.79
N MET A 57 -7.68 10.91 13.08
CA MET A 57 -6.52 10.08 12.72
C MET A 57 -6.60 8.63 13.24
N PRO A 58 -6.99 8.35 14.51
CA PRO A 58 -7.10 6.98 14.98
C PRO A 58 -8.12 6.16 14.18
N VAL A 59 -9.26 6.76 13.84
CA VAL A 59 -10.31 6.13 13.03
C VAL A 59 -9.81 5.85 11.62
N LEU A 60 -9.08 6.78 11.02
CA LEU A 60 -8.47 6.61 9.70
C LEU A 60 -7.41 5.50 9.70
N MET A 61 -6.59 5.39 10.74
CA MET A 61 -5.61 4.31 10.87
C MET A 61 -6.27 2.93 10.97
N VAL A 62 -7.36 2.81 11.74
CA VAL A 62 -8.13 1.57 11.82
C VAL A 62 -8.74 1.21 10.46
N LYS A 63 -9.32 2.19 9.75
CA LYS A 63 -9.85 1.97 8.40
C LYS A 63 -8.76 1.52 7.43
N GLU A 64 -7.59 2.16 7.45
CA GLU A 64 -6.46 1.77 6.60
C GLU A 64 -5.96 0.37 6.91
N PHE A 65 -5.97 -0.04 8.18
CA PHE A 65 -5.63 -1.42 8.57
C PHE A 65 -6.59 -2.43 7.92
N PHE A 66 -7.90 -2.18 7.92
CA PHE A 66 -8.86 -3.05 7.24
C PHE A 66 -8.69 -3.07 5.72
N LEU A 67 -8.35 -1.93 5.11
CA LEU A 67 -7.97 -1.90 3.70
C LEU A 67 -6.68 -2.70 3.44
N GLY A 68 -5.73 -2.66 4.37
CA GLY A 68 -4.52 -3.46 4.38
C GLY A 68 -4.79 -4.96 4.46
N LEU A 69 -5.76 -5.39 5.28
CA LEU A 69 -6.23 -6.78 5.33
C LEU A 69 -6.82 -7.21 3.98
N GLY A 70 -7.67 -6.37 3.37
CA GLY A 70 -8.22 -6.63 2.04
C GLY A 70 -7.13 -6.76 0.98
N ARG A 71 -6.16 -5.84 0.97
CA ARG A 71 -5.02 -5.87 0.04
C ARG A 71 -4.20 -7.14 0.21
N ALA A 72 -3.82 -7.48 1.45
CA ALA A 72 -3.08 -8.70 1.75
C ALA A 72 -3.86 -9.95 1.32
N TRP A 73 -5.15 -10.04 1.63
CA TRP A 73 -5.99 -11.17 1.21
C TRP A 73 -6.01 -11.34 -0.31
N VAL A 74 -6.22 -10.27 -1.08
CA VAL A 74 -6.19 -10.32 -2.55
C VAL A 74 -4.81 -10.72 -3.07
N THR A 75 -3.72 -10.19 -2.49
CA THR A 75 -2.36 -10.61 -2.85
C THR A 75 -2.14 -12.10 -2.60
N GLY A 76 -2.60 -12.62 -1.45
CA GLY A 76 -2.54 -14.04 -1.12
C GLY A 76 -3.36 -14.91 -2.09
N LEU A 77 -4.56 -14.45 -2.47
CA LEU A 77 -5.38 -15.13 -3.49
C LEU A 77 -4.62 -15.25 -4.81
N LEU A 78 -4.01 -14.16 -5.28
CA LEU A 78 -3.26 -14.16 -6.53
C LEU A 78 -2.00 -15.02 -6.47
N LEU A 79 -1.27 -15.02 -5.35
CA LEU A 79 -0.13 -15.91 -5.14
C LEU A 79 -0.54 -17.39 -5.24
N ASN A 80 -1.66 -17.75 -4.62
CA ASN A 80 -2.16 -19.13 -4.62
C ASN A 80 -2.79 -19.52 -5.97
N LEU A 81 -3.50 -18.60 -6.64
CA LEU A 81 -4.04 -18.81 -7.99
C LEU A 81 -2.92 -19.02 -9.02
N THR A 82 -1.85 -18.24 -8.93
CA THR A 82 -0.71 -18.34 -9.85
C THR A 82 0.26 -19.45 -9.49
N GLN A 83 0.05 -20.14 -8.36
CA GLN A 83 0.94 -21.19 -7.85
C GLN A 83 2.39 -20.68 -7.74
N ALA A 84 2.57 -19.47 -7.21
CA ALA A 84 3.89 -18.89 -6.99
C ALA A 84 4.65 -19.70 -5.93
N ARG A 85 5.62 -20.52 -6.36
CA ARG A 85 6.41 -21.43 -5.50
C ARG A 85 7.78 -20.87 -5.14
N THR A 86 8.23 -19.83 -5.84
CA THR A 86 9.53 -19.20 -5.59
C THR A 86 9.37 -17.74 -5.22
N MET A 87 10.32 -17.21 -4.45
CA MET A 87 10.38 -15.80 -4.08
C MET A 87 10.44 -14.88 -5.31
N SER A 88 11.09 -15.33 -6.39
CA SER A 88 11.14 -14.60 -7.66
C SER A 88 9.75 -14.47 -8.30
N GLN A 89 8.94 -15.53 -8.30
CA GLN A 89 7.57 -15.49 -8.82
C GLN A 89 6.67 -14.58 -7.97
N ALA A 90 6.83 -14.61 -6.65
CA ALA A 90 6.10 -13.72 -5.75
C ALA A 90 6.47 -12.24 -6.02
N ALA A 91 7.75 -11.94 -6.19
CA ALA A 91 8.22 -10.59 -6.55
C ALA A 91 7.70 -10.14 -7.91
N GLN A 92 7.73 -11.02 -8.92
CA GLN A 92 7.21 -10.75 -10.26
C GLN A 92 5.71 -10.44 -10.24
N LEU A 93 4.92 -11.23 -9.50
CA LEU A 93 3.49 -10.98 -9.34
C LEU A 93 3.22 -9.60 -8.72
N GLY A 94 3.94 -9.28 -7.64
CA GLY A 94 3.84 -7.96 -7.01
C GLY A 94 4.27 -6.83 -7.95
N ALA A 95 5.30 -7.05 -8.77
CA ALA A 95 5.77 -6.08 -9.75
C ALA A 95 4.75 -5.88 -10.88
N PHE A 96 4.08 -6.94 -11.34
CA PHE A 96 3.01 -6.83 -12.32
C PHE A 96 1.82 -6.04 -11.78
N LEU A 97 1.44 -6.24 -10.51
CA LEU A 97 0.41 -5.42 -9.86
C LEU A 97 0.85 -3.95 -9.74
N TYR A 98 2.11 -3.73 -9.38
CA TYR A 98 2.67 -2.39 -9.25
C TYR A 98 2.68 -1.64 -10.60
N PHE A 99 3.31 -2.21 -11.62
CA PHE A 99 3.43 -1.57 -12.93
C PHE A 99 2.13 -1.59 -13.73
N GLY A 100 1.29 -2.61 -13.53
CA GLY A 100 0.02 -2.74 -14.25
C GLY A 100 -1.10 -1.87 -13.68
N VAL A 101 -1.09 -1.58 -12.37
CA VAL A 101 -2.19 -0.87 -11.70
C VAL A 101 -1.73 0.42 -11.03
N GLN A 102 -0.70 0.36 -10.17
CA GLN A 102 -0.31 1.50 -9.34
C GLN A 102 0.37 2.61 -10.14
N VAL A 103 1.34 2.25 -10.99
CA VAL A 103 2.09 3.21 -11.80
C VAL A 103 1.18 3.99 -12.77
N PRO A 104 0.30 3.35 -13.57
CA PRO A 104 -0.64 4.08 -14.44
C PRO A 104 -1.56 5.00 -13.64
N THR A 105 -2.04 4.57 -12.48
CA THR A 105 -2.90 5.37 -11.61
C THR A 105 -2.18 6.64 -11.13
N ILE A 106 -0.94 6.51 -10.67
CA ILE A 106 -0.14 7.65 -10.18
C ILE A 106 0.19 8.62 -11.33
N ILE A 107 0.54 8.10 -12.51
CA ILE A 107 0.79 8.94 -13.69
C ILE A 107 -0.49 9.67 -14.12
N SER A 108 -1.64 9.00 -14.08
CA SER A 108 -2.93 9.61 -14.39
C SER A 108 -3.23 10.79 -13.44
N GLU A 109 -3.05 10.60 -12.13
CA GLU A 109 -3.19 11.66 -11.13
C GLU A 109 -2.22 12.83 -11.38
N ALA A 110 -1.00 12.54 -11.80
CA ALA A 110 -0.01 13.56 -12.16
C ALA A 110 -0.47 14.43 -13.34
N MET A 111 -0.98 13.77 -14.39
CA MET A 111 -1.37 14.41 -15.64
C MET A 111 -2.66 15.20 -15.50
N TRP A 112 -3.67 14.62 -14.85
CA TRP A 112 -5.02 15.19 -14.79
C TRP A 112 -5.23 16.12 -13.60
N GLU A 113 -4.66 15.80 -12.44
CA GLU A 113 -4.89 16.56 -11.20
C GLU A 113 -3.75 17.54 -10.88
N LYS A 114 -2.67 17.56 -11.69
CA LYS A 114 -1.46 18.39 -11.48
C LYS A 114 -0.92 18.30 -10.05
N ARG A 115 -1.02 17.12 -9.43
CA ARG A 115 -0.57 16.86 -8.07
C ARG A 115 0.93 17.14 -7.92
N PRO A 116 1.40 17.63 -6.76
CA PRO A 116 2.83 17.88 -6.54
C PRO A 116 3.68 16.63 -6.83
N TYR A 117 4.76 16.79 -7.61
CA TYR A 117 5.64 15.68 -7.98
C TYR A 117 6.27 14.98 -6.77
N ASP A 118 6.54 15.71 -5.70
CA ASP A 118 7.11 15.11 -4.49
C ASP A 118 6.13 14.16 -3.80
N LEU A 119 4.83 14.46 -3.82
CA LEU A 119 3.79 13.58 -3.30
C LEU A 119 3.70 12.27 -4.12
N GLN A 120 3.85 12.37 -5.43
CA GLN A 120 3.81 11.21 -6.33
C GLN A 120 5.00 10.27 -6.10
N LYS A 121 6.20 10.79 -5.84
CA LYS A 121 7.38 9.98 -5.51
C LYS A 121 7.14 9.13 -4.25
N PHE A 122 6.56 9.73 -3.20
CA PHE A 122 6.20 8.98 -1.99
C PHE A 122 5.14 7.92 -2.27
N LYS A 123 4.16 8.24 -3.11
CA LYS A 123 3.11 7.30 -3.49
C LYS A 123 3.69 6.12 -4.27
N LEU A 124 4.64 6.36 -5.19
CA LEU A 124 5.36 5.29 -5.91
C LEU A 124 6.10 4.37 -4.93
N LEU A 125 6.90 4.93 -4.02
CA LEU A 125 7.66 4.13 -3.06
C LEU A 125 6.75 3.33 -2.11
N SER A 126 5.72 3.97 -1.57
CA SER A 126 4.76 3.36 -0.66
C SER A 126 3.97 2.23 -1.33
N THR A 127 3.54 2.44 -2.57
CA THR A 127 2.79 1.44 -3.32
C THR A 127 3.68 0.31 -3.86
N PHE A 128 4.95 0.56 -4.14
CA PHE A 128 5.94 -0.47 -4.45
C PHE A 128 6.13 -1.41 -3.26
N SER A 129 6.32 -0.84 -2.07
CA SER A 129 6.39 -1.59 -0.82
C SER A 129 5.13 -2.43 -0.60
N SER A 130 3.96 -1.81 -0.70
CA SER A 130 2.66 -2.44 -0.50
C SER A 130 2.24 -3.45 -1.60
N SER A 131 3.08 -3.68 -2.61
CA SER A 131 2.82 -4.65 -3.70
C SER A 131 3.92 -5.69 -3.79
N VAL A 132 5.14 -5.28 -4.16
CA VAL A 132 6.28 -6.16 -4.39
C VAL A 132 6.80 -6.77 -3.10
N LEU A 133 7.03 -5.93 -2.08
CA LEU A 133 7.54 -6.43 -0.80
C LEU A 133 6.45 -7.18 -0.03
N LEU A 134 5.20 -6.71 -0.10
CA LEU A 134 4.06 -7.41 0.45
C LEU A 134 3.93 -8.84 -0.11
N SER A 135 4.01 -9.02 -1.43
CA SER A 135 3.89 -10.35 -2.04
C SER A 135 5.04 -11.29 -1.61
N CYS A 136 6.27 -10.76 -1.53
CA CYS A 136 7.42 -11.50 -1.02
C CYS A 136 7.24 -11.93 0.44
N ILE A 137 6.79 -11.02 1.31
CA ILE A 137 6.58 -11.30 2.74
C ILE A 137 5.47 -12.33 2.93
N MET A 138 4.36 -12.19 2.21
CA MET A 138 3.28 -13.15 2.27
C MET A 138 3.71 -14.53 1.79
N HIS A 139 4.47 -14.60 0.70
CA HIS A 139 5.03 -15.85 0.21
C HIS A 139 6.00 -16.49 1.21
N TRP A 140 6.87 -15.68 1.84
CA TRP A 140 7.81 -16.16 2.86
C TRP A 140 7.12 -16.69 4.12
N TRP A 141 6.01 -16.08 4.54
CA TRP A 141 5.22 -16.54 5.69
C TRP A 141 4.45 -17.84 5.41
N GLY A 142 4.09 -18.07 4.15
CA GLY A 142 3.22 -19.16 3.73
C GLY A 142 1.78 -18.69 3.55
N THR A 143 1.36 -18.59 2.30
CA THR A 143 0.01 -18.15 1.92
C THR A 143 -1.03 -19.27 1.91
N ALA A 144 -0.61 -20.54 2.02
CA ALA A 144 -1.45 -21.73 2.01
C ALA A 144 -1.24 -22.55 3.29
#